data_AF-E6KYC3-F1
#
_entry.id   AF-E6KYC3-F1
#
_cell.length_a   1.000
_cell.length_b   1.000
_cell.length_c   1.000
_cell.angle_alpha   90.00
_cell.angle_beta   90.00
_cell.angle_gamma   90.00
#
_symmetry.space_group_name_H-M   'P 1'
#
loop_
_entity.id
_entity.type
_entity.pdbx_description
1 polymer ?
#
loop_
_entity_poly.entity_id
_entity_poly.type
_entity_poly.pdbx_seq_one_letter_code
_entity_poly.pdbx_strand_id
1 'polypeptide(L)' 'MRTVALERDKYLCQECLKKGRYVTATTVDHIIAKAHGGSDNLSNLQSLCNSCHKFKTARERLR' A
#
# COMPACT_ATOMS: atom_id res chain seq x y z
N MET A 1 10.98 3.09 8.15
CA MET A 1 10.50 2.52 6.87
C MET A 1 9.16 3.08 6.42
N ARG A 2 8.13 3.19 7.29
CA ARG A 2 6.82 3.75 6.89
C ARG A 2 6.87 5.18 6.36
N THR A 3 7.59 6.08 7.04
CA THR A 3 7.79 7.48 6.61
C THR A 3 8.46 7.55 5.24
N VAL A 4 9.55 6.79 5.05
CA VAL A 4 10.27 6.69 3.76
C VAL A 4 9.37 6.24 2.61
N ALA A 5 8.46 5.29 2.85
CA ALA A 5 7.49 4.86 1.84
C ALA A 5 6.50 5.97 1.48
N LEU A 6 5.98 6.70 2.47
CA LEU A 6 5.10 7.85 2.24
C LEU A 6 5.80 8.97 1.47
N GLU A 7 7.03 9.29 1.83
CA GLU A 7 7.83 10.32 1.14
C GLU A 7 8.12 9.93 -0.31
N ARG A 8 8.56 8.69 -0.56
CA ARG A 8 8.76 8.14 -1.92
C ARG A 8 7.49 8.25 -2.75
N ASP A 9 6.36 7.89 -2.13
CA ASP A 9 5.04 7.85 -2.77
C ASP A 9 4.38 9.23 -2.85
N LYS A 10 5.07 10.30 -2.41
CA LYS A 10 4.56 11.68 -2.35
C LYS A 10 3.24 11.80 -1.57
N TYR A 11 3.08 10.96 -0.56
CA TYR A 11 1.85 10.84 0.24
C TYR A 11 0.61 10.51 -0.60
N LEU A 12 0.78 9.88 -1.78
CA LEU A 12 -0.30 9.47 -2.66
C LEU A 12 -0.52 7.96 -2.60
N CYS A 13 -1.79 7.58 -2.67
CA CYS A 13 -2.21 6.19 -2.79
C CYS A 13 -1.75 5.63 -4.15
N GLN A 14 -0.84 4.65 -4.10
CA GLN A 14 -0.23 4.07 -5.29
C GLN A 14 -1.26 3.32 -6.16
N GLU A 15 -2.26 2.69 -5.56
CA GLU A 15 -3.34 2.01 -6.30
C GLU A 15 -4.32 2.99 -6.97
N CYS A 16 -4.55 4.16 -6.37
CA CYS A 16 -5.34 5.20 -7.01
C CYS A 16 -4.56 5.87 -8.13
N LEU A 17 -3.26 6.12 -7.92
CA LEU A 17 -2.39 6.75 -8.89
C LEU A 17 -2.26 5.93 -10.17
N LYS A 18 -2.14 4.60 -10.07
CA LYS A 18 -2.19 3.67 -11.22
C LYS A 18 -3.48 3.79 -12.04
N LYS A 19 -4.57 4.28 -11.44
CA LYS A 19 -5.87 4.51 -12.08
C LYS A 19 -6.07 5.98 -12.49
N GLY A 20 -5.02 6.80 -12.47
CA GLY A 20 -5.07 8.23 -12.79
C GLY A 20 -5.74 9.10 -11.72
N ARG A 21 -5.94 8.59 -10.50
CA ARG A 21 -6.57 9.32 -9.39
C ARG A 21 -5.55 9.74 -8.34
N TYR A 22 -5.52 11.02 -8.03
CA TYR A 22 -4.66 11.59 -6.98
C TYR A 22 -5.41 11.58 -5.64
N VAL A 23 -5.15 10.58 -4.82
CA VAL A 23 -5.78 10.40 -3.51
C VAL A 23 -4.69 10.30 -2.45
N THR A 24 -4.84 11.01 -1.34
CA THR A 24 -3.89 10.96 -0.23
C THR A 24 -3.81 9.55 0.37
N ALA A 25 -2.59 9.07 0.58
CA ALA A 25 -2.35 7.85 1.33
C ALA A 25 -2.49 8.11 2.83
N THR A 26 -3.15 7.19 3.52
CA THR A 26 -3.37 7.24 4.97
C THR A 26 -2.63 6.14 5.70
N THR A 27 -2.18 5.11 4.97
CA THR A 27 -1.48 3.97 5.54
C THR A 27 -0.40 3.47 4.59
N VAL A 28 0.56 2.71 5.14
CA VAL A 28 1.58 1.98 4.38
C VAL A 28 1.38 0.50 4.65
N ASP A 29 1.32 -0.26 3.57
CA ASP A 29 0.97 -1.67 3.59
C ASP A 29 1.94 -2.48 2.72
N HIS A 30 2.10 -3.76 3.03
CA HIS A 30 2.98 -4.64 2.25
C HIS A 30 2.33 -5.03 0.92
N ILE A 31 3.05 -4.97 -0.21
CA ILE A 31 2.55 -5.39 -1.54
C ILE A 31 2.21 -6.88 -1.51
N ILE A 32 3.16 -7.68 -1.02
CA ILE A 32 2.95 -9.08 -0.64
C ILE A 32 2.79 -9.10 0.88
N ALA A 33 1.65 -9.59 1.40
CA ALA A 33 1.46 -9.70 2.85
C ALA A 33 2.53 -10.58 3.51
N LYS A 34 2.89 -10.27 4.76
CA LYS A 34 3.85 -11.07 5.53
C LYS A 34 3.41 -12.53 5.66
N ALA A 35 2.10 -12.77 5.81
CA ALA A 35 1.52 -14.12 5.89
C ALA A 35 1.79 -14.95 4.61
N HIS A 36 2.04 -14.29 3.48
CA HIS A 36 2.39 -14.93 2.21
C HIS A 36 3.88 -14.79 1.85
N GLY A 37 4.75 -14.51 2.84
CA GLY A 37 6.20 -14.41 2.65
C GLY A 37 6.72 -13.01 2.23
N GLY A 38 5.90 -11.97 2.37
CA GLY A 38 6.33 -10.59 2.10
C GLY A 38 7.38 -10.06 3.08
N SER A 39 8.38 -9.34 2.56
CA SER A 39 9.44 -8.70 3.35
C SER A 39 9.08 -7.27 3.80
N ASP A 40 9.77 -6.75 4.81
CA ASP A 40 9.67 -5.35 5.24
C ASP A 40 10.52 -4.38 4.40
N ASN A 41 11.09 -4.85 3.28
CA ASN A 41 11.87 -4.02 2.38
C ASN A 41 11.01 -2.92 1.77
N LEU A 42 11.60 -1.73 1.57
CA LEU A 42 10.90 -0.60 0.98
C LEU A 42 10.25 -0.92 -0.38
N SER A 43 10.86 -1.81 -1.15
CA SER A 43 10.34 -2.31 -2.43
C SER A 43 9.04 -3.12 -2.30
N ASN A 44 8.79 -3.75 -1.14
CA ASN A 44 7.55 -4.45 -0.82
C ASN A 44 6.57 -3.59 0.00
N LEU A 45 6.83 -2.30 0.19
CA LEU A 45 5.91 -1.37 0.87
C LEU A 45 5.26 -0.44 -0.15
N GLN A 46 3.96 -0.17 0.02
CA GLN A 46 3.19 0.78 -0.78
C GLN A 46 2.29 1.64 0.10
N SER A 47 2.16 2.92 -0.27
CA SER A 47 1.24 3.85 0.38
C SER A 47 -0.16 3.71 -0.21
N LEU A 48 -1.16 3.53 0.65
CA LEU A 48 -2.55 3.30 0.27
C LEU A 48 -3.50 4.24 1.02
N CYS A 49 -4.60 4.61 0.37
CA CYS A 49 -5.74 5.21 1.07
C CYS A 49 -6.55 4.12 1.79
N ASN A 50 -7.36 4.51 2.78
CA ASN A 50 -8.20 3.59 3.56
C ASN A 50 -9.07 2.65 2.69
N SER A 51 -9.65 3.16 1.59
CA SER A 51 -10.49 2.34 0.71
C SER A 51 -9.71 1.26 -0.03
N CYS A 52 -8.54 1.62 -0.58
CA CYS A 52 -7.66 0.66 -1.25
C CYS A 52 -7.06 -0.35 -0.28
N HIS A 53 -6.71 0.08 0.94
CA HIS A 53 -6.21 -0.79 1.99
C HIS A 53 -7.25 -1.83 2.39
N LYS A 54 -8.49 -1.42 2.69
CA LYS A 54 -9.61 -2.33 2.99
C LYS A 54 -9.87 -3.33 1.87
N PHE A 55 -9.86 -2.86 0.61
CA PHE A 55 -10.04 -3.74 -0.55
C PHE A 55 -8.93 -4.80 -0.64
N LYS A 56 -7.67 -4.40 -0.42
CA LYS A 56 -6.54 -5.33 -0.40
C LYS A 56 -6.70 -6.37 0.72
N THR A 57 -6.96 -5.94 1.95
CA THR A 57 -7.16 -6.85 3.09
C THR A 57 -8.30 -7.84 2.84
N ALA A 58 -9.41 -7.39 2.26
CA ALA A 58 -10.53 -8.27 1.91
C ALA A 58 -10.13 -9.33 0.87
N ARG A 59 -9.34 -8.95 -0.14
CA ARG A 59 -8.84 -9.88 -1.18
C ARG A 59 -7.82 -10.87 -0.62
N GLU A 60 -6.97 -10.43 0.29
CA GLU A 60 -5.97 -11.29 0.93
C GLU A 60 -6.60 -12.32 1.86
N ARG A 61 -7.72 -11.99 2.51
CA ARG A 61 -8.47 -12.96 3.33
C ARG A 61 -9.04 -14.14 2.52
N LEU A 62 -9.21 -13.96 1.21
CA LEU A 62 -9.71 -14.99 0.30
C LEU A 62 -8.59 -15.84 -0.32
N ARG A 63 -7.32 -15.54 0.00
CA ARG A 63 -6.13 -16.27 -0.46
C ARG A 63 -5.57 -17.14 0.66
#